data_AF-A0A3D3LRE0-F1
#
_entry.id   AF-A0A3D3LRE0-F1
#
_cell.length_a   1.000
_cell.length_b   1.000
_cell.length_c   1.000
_cell.angle_alpha   90.00
_cell.angle_beta   90.00
_cell.angle_gamma   90.00
#
_symmetry.space_group_name_H-M   'P 1'
#
loop_
_entity.id
_entity.type
_entity.pdbx_description
1 polymer ?
#
loop_
_entity_poly.entity_id
_entity_poly.type
_entity_poly.pdbx_seq_one_letter_code
_entity_poly.pdbx_strand_id
1 'polypeptide(L)' 'LNTPVLLLDDILSELDENRVSQIISHLKDYGQIFLTTTEKNYLNGIKKFYEEKEIGVYFVKNGILTSES' A
#
# COMPACT_ATOMS: atom_id res chain seq x y z
N LEU A 1 -0.78 19.46 14.36
CA LEU A 1 -1.73 18.33 14.45
C LEU A 1 -2.62 18.41 13.22
N ASN A 2 -2.26 17.69 12.15
CA ASN A 2 -3.11 17.37 10.99
C ASN A 2 -2.22 16.57 10.04
N THR A 3 -1.95 15.32 10.40
CA THR A 3 -1.30 14.39 9.48
C THR A 3 -2.39 13.84 8.55
N PRO A 4 -2.28 14.03 7.23
CA PRO A 4 -3.32 13.62 6.31
C PRO A 4 -3.42 12.09 6.24
N VAL A 5 -4.60 11.61 5.84
CA VAL A 5 -4.79 10.23 5.39
C VAL A 5 -4.74 10.24 3.87
N LEU A 6 -3.87 9.42 3.29
CA LEU A 6 -3.75 9.29 1.84
C LEU A 6 -4.47 8.03 1.37
N LEU A 7 -5.32 8.16 0.35
CA LEU A 7 -5.97 7.04 -0.34
C LEU A 7 -5.45 6.99 -1.77
N LEU A 8 -4.85 5.87 -2.15
CA LEU A 8 -4.30 5.61 -3.46
C LEU A 8 -5.07 4.47 -4.10
N ASP A 9 -5.94 4.81 -5.04
CA ASP A 9 -6.83 3.84 -5.69
C ASP A 9 -6.20 3.30 -6.98
N ASP A 10 -5.83 2.02 -6.95
CA ASP A 10 -5.28 1.23 -8.06
C ASP A 10 -4.19 1.91 -8.91
N ILE A 11 -3.41 2.82 -8.32
CA ILE A 11 -2.42 3.59 -9.08
C ILE A 11 -1.17 2.78 -9.43
N LEU A 12 -0.90 1.68 -8.71
CA LEU A 12 0.35 0.94 -8.87
C LEU A 12 0.32 0.02 -10.09
N SER A 13 -0.87 -0.42 -10.52
CA SER A 13 -1.04 -1.28 -11.70
C SER A 13 -0.59 -0.60 -12.99
N GLU A 14 -0.62 0.75 -13.02
CA GLU A 14 -0.21 1.57 -14.18
C GLU A 14 1.30 1.91 -14.17
N LEU A 15 2.07 1.38 -13.21
CA LEU A 15 3.46 1.77 -12.98
C LEU A 15 4.41 0.57 -13.03
N ASP A 16 5.60 0.82 -13.58
CA ASP A 16 6.70 -0.13 -13.50
C ASP A 16 7.25 -0.27 -12.06
N GLU A 17 7.95 -1.36 -11.78
CA GLU A 17 8.47 -1.69 -10.46
C GLU A 17 9.36 -0.59 -9.85
N ASN A 18 10.14 0.13 -10.70
CA ASN A 18 11.01 1.20 -10.23
C ASN A 18 10.19 2.41 -9.77
N ARG A 19 9.17 2.79 -10.53
CA ARG A 19 8.25 3.89 -10.17
C ARG A 19 7.45 3.55 -8.92
N VAL A 20 6.95 2.32 -8.80
CA VAL A 20 6.26 1.87 -7.58
C VAL A 20 7.16 1.98 -6.37
N SER A 21 8.42 1.51 -6.47
CA SER A 21 9.39 1.63 -5.38
C SER A 21 9.66 3.09 -4.98
N GLN A 22 9.74 4.01 -5.96
CA GLN A 22 9.93 5.44 -5.69
C GLN A 22 8.72 6.06 -5.01
N ILE A 23 7.50 5.70 -5.41
CA ILE A 23 6.30 6.19 -4.73
C ILE A 23 6.32 5.72 -3.28
N ILE A 24 6.45 4.41 -3.06
CA ILE A 24 6.44 3.82 -1.71
C ILE A 24 7.51 4.45 -0.80
N SER A 25 8.69 4.80 -1.33
CA SER A 25 9.73 5.45 -0.52
C SER A 25 9.35 6.85 -0.05
N HIS A 26 8.61 7.62 -0.85
CA HIS A 26 8.15 8.97 -0.47
C HIS A 26 6.93 8.94 0.45
N LEU A 27 6.14 7.88 0.38
CA LEU A 27 4.91 7.73 1.14
C LEU A 27 5.11 7.78 2.67
N LYS A 28 6.28 7.35 3.17
CA LYS A 28 6.58 7.28 4.61
C LYS A 28 6.45 8.63 5.33
N ASP A 29 6.62 9.74 4.61
CA ASP A 29 6.58 11.09 5.19
C ASP A 29 5.15 11.66 5.33
N TYR A 30 4.13 11.00 4.75
CA TYR A 30 2.78 11.55 4.63
C TYR A 30 1.81 11.11 5.74
N GLY A 31 2.13 10.08 6.52
CA GLY A 31 1.29 9.59 7.61
C GLY A 31 0.59 8.27 7.30
N GLN A 32 -0.74 8.20 7.51
CA GLN A 32 -1.53 6.99 7.27
C GLN A 32 -1.92 6.86 5.81
N ILE A 33 -1.82 5.65 5.26
CA ILE A 33 -1.98 5.39 3.84
C ILE A 33 -2.86 4.16 3.64
N PHE A 34 -3.81 4.28 2.72
CA PHE A 34 -4.59 3.18 2.17
C PHE A 34 -4.28 3.05 0.69
N LEU A 35 -3.91 1.84 0.28
CA LEU A 35 -3.59 1.52 -1.10
C LEU A 35 -4.44 0.34 -1.56
N THR A 36 -5.12 0.48 -2.69
CA THR A 36 -5.82 -0.63 -3.34
C THR A 36 -4.99 -1.11 -4.52
N THR A 37 -5.02 -2.41 -4.77
CA THR A 37 -4.36 -3.04 -5.92
C THR A 37 -4.96 -4.41 -6.17
N THR A 38 -4.94 -4.85 -7.43
CA THR A 38 -5.26 -6.23 -7.80
C THR A 38 -4.05 -7.17 -7.78
N GLU A 39 -2.84 -6.64 -7.62
CA GLU A 39 -1.59 -7.41 -7.68
C GLU A 39 -0.86 -7.47 -6.34
N LYS A 40 -0.56 -8.69 -5.87
CA LYS A 40 0.19 -8.89 -4.62
C LYS A 40 1.68 -8.58 -4.72
N ASN A 41 2.24 -8.48 -5.93
CA ASN A 41 3.69 -8.35 -6.14
C ASN A 41 4.29 -7.10 -5.47
N TYR A 42 3.50 -6.03 -5.35
CA TYR A 42 3.91 -4.77 -4.74
C TYR A 42 4.12 -4.88 -3.21
N LEU A 43 3.54 -5.88 -2.54
CA LEU A 43 3.73 -6.10 -1.10
C LEU A 43 5.21 -6.27 -0.74
N ASN A 44 5.98 -6.95 -1.59
CA ASN A 44 7.42 -7.10 -1.39
C ASN A 44 8.17 -5.77 -1.47
N GLY A 45 7.69 -4.83 -2.30
CA GLY A 45 8.20 -3.46 -2.36
C GLY A 45 7.89 -2.70 -1.07
N ILE A 46 6.67 -2.83 -0.54
CA ILE A 46 6.25 -2.17 0.71
C ILE A 46 7.07 -2.67 1.90
N LYS A 47 7.29 -4.00 2.00
CA LYS A 47 8.10 -4.62 3.06
C LYS A 47 9.57 -4.16 3.09
N LYS A 48 10.07 -3.47 2.06
CA LYS A 48 11.42 -2.86 2.07
C LYS A 48 11.47 -1.55 2.87
N PHE A 49 10.34 -0.88 3.06
CA PHE A 49 10.27 0.47 3.64
C PHE A 49 9.51 0.53 4.98
N TYR A 50 8.66 -0.47 5.24
CA TYR A 50 7.81 -0.60 6.43
C TYR A 50 8.07 -1.93 7.13
N GLU A 51 8.01 -1.94 8.47
CA GLU A 51 8.03 -3.15 9.26
C GLU A 51 6.71 -3.92 9.14
N GLU A 52 6.72 -5.25 9.32
CA GLU A 52 5.49 -6.05 9.18
C GLU A 52 4.37 -5.60 10.13
N LYS A 53 4.70 -5.11 11.33
CA LYS A 53 3.73 -4.58 12.29
C LYS A 53 3.07 -3.26 11.86
N GLU A 54 3.65 -2.57 10.88
CA GLU A 54 3.14 -1.31 10.32
C GLU A 54 2.24 -1.54 9.11
N ILE A 55 2.17 -2.78 8.59
CA ILE A 55 1.45 -3.12 7.37
C ILE A 55 0.21 -3.94 7.71
N GLY A 56 -0.97 -3.40 7.38
CA GLY A 56 -2.23 -4.15 7.37
C GLY A 56 -2.57 -4.61 5.95
N VAL A 57 -2.64 -5.92 5.71
CA VAL A 57 -3.06 -6.47 4.42
C VAL A 57 -4.49 -6.99 4.51
N TYR A 58 -5.35 -6.52 3.61
CA TYR A 58 -6.74 -6.91 3.53
C TYR A 58 -7.10 -7.32 2.11
N PHE A 59 -7.90 -8.38 1.99
CA PHE A 59 -8.46 -8.85 0.73
C PHE A 59 -9.95 -8.57 0.70
N VAL A 60 -10.43 -8.06 -0.44
CA VAL A 60 -11.85 -7.87 -0.70
C VAL A 60 -12.28 -8.84 -1.79
N LYS A 61 -13.28 -9.67 -1.52
CA LYS A 61 -13.90 -10.56 -2.51
C LYS A 61 -15.41 -10.58 -2.32
N ASN A 62 -16.16 -10.32 -3.39
CA ASN A 62 -17.64 -10.24 -3.36
C ASN A 62 -18.16 -9.28 -2.26
N GLY A 63 -17.48 -8.15 -2.04
CA GLY A 63 -17.84 -7.18 -1.00
C GLY A 63 -17.47 -7.59 0.43
N ILE A 64 -16.82 -8.73 0.63
CA ILE A 64 -16.39 -9.21 1.94
C ILE A 64 -14.90 -8.91 2.14
N LEU A 65 -14.58 -8.23 3.24
CA LEU A 65 -13.22 -7.92 3.68
C LEU A 65 -12.67 -9.04 4.58
N THR A 66 -11.46 -9.52 4.32
CA THR A 66 -10.72 -10.47 5.15
C THR A 66 -9.29 -9.99 5.36
N SER A 67 -8.76 -10.02 6.57
CA SER A 67 -7.34 -9.71 6.84
C SER A 67 -6.44 -10.91 6.57
N GLU A 68 -5.23 -10.69 6.04
CA GLU A 68 -4.16 -11.68 6.11
C GLU A 68 -3.69 -11.77 7.59
N SER A 69 -3.55 -12.99 8.11
CA SER A 69 -3.12 -13.25 9.50
C SER A 69 -1.60 -13.25 9.63
#